data_AF-A0A2V7USI2-F1
#
_entry.id   AF-A0A2V7USI2-F1
#
_cell.length_a   1.000
_cell.length_b   1.000
_cell.length_c   1.000
_cell.angle_alpha   90.00
_cell.angle_beta   90.00
_cell.angle_gamma   90.00
#
_symmetry.space_group_name_H-M   'P 1'
#
loop_
_entity.id
_entity.type
_entity.pdbx_description
1 polymer ?
#
loop_
_entity_poly.entity_id
_entity_poly.type
_entity_poly.pdbx_seq_one_letter_code
_entity_poly.pdbx_strand_id
1 'polypeptide(L)'
;MNQPPTRVLVVDDDQQFRTLVAELLLDKGFDARPAADARAALDLAADRSFGVAVVDLVMPDMGGIELAERIKQVSPDTQVLILTGQGDMDSAIDGLRHGVFDYLQKAQLDVGRLARSVKEAGERSRLVRENRTLLTQLQESNRLLKALHDVAAGIAGEPHLDRVLDRLIAAARTLCHAETGRVLLFGRTHGDDIVIETSAGEGADEVRGARLHPEEGIANLVAQENTALLVPQPREHPRYSHRCDELRAARPGMVCAPLRHGSVHGAVCVAGPRDEDFGVEDRDLLAILARQAAVGIDNALNHERSINFFTHTSDILVSFLENMDVFYPGHSRAVAALADMVTRRLGLGDDQRRHVHFAALLHDIGKVLVDPAVLKAETITEDGRRAMQEHPALGMQLLKPITLWEDVLPLIHAHHERWDGKGYPRGLTGEEVPVGARVIAVADAFDAMTRSTPHGHHRTPEQGLAELKAFAGTQFDPKIVSLFVAEYRERGDQLPPE
;
A
#
# COMPACT_ATOMS: atom_id res chain seq x y z
N MET A 1 4.98 -30.22 -38.84
CA MET A 1 3.53 -30.06 -38.56
C MET A 1 2.93 -29.34 -39.75
N ASN A 2 1.99 -29.96 -40.48
CA ASN A 2 1.30 -29.30 -41.60
C ASN A 2 0.51 -28.12 -41.04
N GLN A 3 0.88 -26.90 -41.45
CA GLN A 3 0.12 -25.71 -41.11
C GLN A 3 -1.25 -25.75 -41.81
N PRO A 4 -2.33 -25.30 -41.16
CA PRO A 4 -3.63 -25.20 -41.82
C PRO A 4 -3.51 -24.30 -43.06
N PRO A 5 -4.18 -24.65 -44.17
CA PRO A 5 -4.09 -23.91 -45.42
C PRO A 5 -4.61 -22.48 -45.23
N THR A 6 -3.96 -21.49 -45.84
CA THR A 6 -4.44 -20.10 -45.81
C THR A 6 -5.79 -20.03 -46.49
N ARG A 7 -6.79 -19.49 -45.80
CA ARG A 7 -8.12 -19.26 -46.36
C ARG A 7 -8.12 -17.99 -47.19
N VAL A 8 -8.58 -18.10 -48.43
CA VAL A 8 -8.55 -17.02 -49.44
C VAL A 8 -9.97 -16.75 -49.92
N LEU A 9 -10.44 -15.51 -49.82
CA LEU A 9 -11.69 -15.07 -50.42
C LEU A 9 -11.42 -14.65 -51.87
N VAL A 10 -12.17 -15.15 -52.85
CA VAL A 10 -12.01 -14.79 -54.27
C VAL A 10 -13.27 -14.09 -54.76
N VAL A 11 -13.16 -12.84 -55.16
CA VAL A 11 -14.29 -11.98 -55.55
C VAL A 11 -14.09 -11.48 -56.97
N ASP A 12 -15.02 -11.84 -57.84
CA ASP A 12 -15.04 -11.46 -59.26
C ASP A 12 -16.46 -11.65 -59.79
N ASP A 13 -16.98 -10.73 -60.59
CA ASP A 13 -18.33 -10.80 -61.16
C ASP A 13 -18.44 -11.83 -62.30
N ASP A 14 -17.32 -12.13 -62.97
CA ASP A 14 -17.22 -13.21 -63.95
C ASP A 14 -17.15 -14.57 -63.25
N GLN A 15 -18.24 -15.34 -63.35
CA GLN A 15 -18.34 -16.68 -62.78
C GLN A 15 -17.27 -17.64 -63.27
N GLN A 16 -16.90 -17.58 -64.56
CA GLN A 16 -15.92 -18.50 -65.13
C GLN A 16 -14.53 -18.18 -64.58
N PHE A 17 -14.18 -16.89 -64.57
CA PHE A 17 -12.88 -16.45 -64.06
C PHE A 17 -12.74 -16.65 -62.54
N ARG A 18 -13.79 -16.34 -61.76
CA ARG A 18 -13.83 -16.61 -60.30
C ARG A 18 -13.57 -18.08 -59.98
N THR A 19 -14.20 -18.98 -60.72
CA THR A 19 -14.07 -20.43 -60.52
C THR A 19 -12.65 -20.88 -60.87
N LEU A 20 -12.11 -20.39 -61.99
CA LEU A 20 -10.74 -20.66 -62.41
C LEU A 20 -9.71 -20.25 -61.33
N VAL A 21 -9.81 -19.03 -60.80
CA VAL A 21 -8.89 -18.54 -59.76
C VAL A 21 -9.00 -19.37 -58.48
N ALA A 22 -10.21 -19.73 -58.06
CA ALA A 22 -10.42 -20.58 -56.89
C ALA A 22 -9.80 -21.98 -57.06
N GLU A 23 -9.98 -22.62 -58.22
CA GLU A 23 -9.39 -23.93 -58.53
C GLU A 23 -7.86 -23.89 -58.58
N LEU A 24 -7.28 -22.85 -59.18
CA LEU A 24 -5.83 -22.64 -59.23
C LEU A 24 -5.22 -22.50 -57.83
N LEU A 25 -5.90 -21.78 -56.93
CA LEU A 25 -5.44 -21.62 -55.56
C LEU A 25 -5.60 -22.91 -54.74
N LEU A 26 -6.67 -23.68 -54.98
CA LEU A 26 -6.87 -25.00 -54.38
C LEU A 26 -5.74 -25.98 -54.78
N ASP A 27 -5.36 -26.01 -56.05
CA ASP A 27 -4.23 -26.83 -56.55
C ASP A 27 -2.89 -26.47 -55.87
N LYS A 28 -2.74 -25.21 -55.46
CA LYS A 28 -1.55 -24.72 -54.74
C LYS A 28 -1.63 -24.89 -53.22
N GLY A 29 -2.69 -25.50 -52.70
CA GLY A 29 -2.85 -25.84 -51.29
C GLY A 29 -3.47 -24.74 -50.43
N PHE A 30 -4.20 -23.79 -51.02
CA PHE A 30 -4.97 -22.77 -50.30
C PHE A 30 -6.45 -23.17 -50.18
N ASP A 31 -7.16 -22.74 -49.13
CA ASP A 31 -8.62 -22.91 -49.02
C ASP A 31 -9.31 -21.70 -49.65
N ALA A 32 -9.53 -21.76 -50.96
CA ALA A 32 -10.15 -20.67 -51.72
C ALA A 32 -11.69 -20.76 -51.67
N ARG A 33 -12.35 -19.65 -51.30
CA ARG A 33 -13.80 -19.53 -51.24
C ARG A 33 -14.28 -18.42 -52.20
N PRO A 34 -15.07 -18.77 -53.23
CA PRO A 34 -15.57 -17.77 -54.18
C PRO A 34 -16.76 -16.99 -53.60
N ALA A 35 -16.82 -15.69 -53.89
CA ALA A 35 -17.95 -14.81 -53.65
C ALA A 35 -18.39 -14.14 -54.96
N ALA A 36 -19.69 -14.16 -55.25
CA ALA A 36 -20.22 -13.71 -56.54
C ALA A 36 -20.33 -12.18 -56.66
N ASP A 37 -20.36 -11.48 -55.53
CA ASP A 37 -20.49 -10.03 -55.47
C ASP A 37 -19.85 -9.49 -54.17
N ALA A 38 -19.75 -8.16 -54.09
CA ALA A 38 -19.19 -7.46 -52.93
C ALA A 38 -19.95 -7.72 -51.63
N ARG A 39 -21.28 -7.95 -51.68
CA ARG A 39 -22.09 -8.19 -50.48
C ARG A 39 -21.80 -9.57 -49.90
N ALA A 40 -21.80 -10.60 -50.72
CA ALA A 40 -21.43 -11.96 -50.34
C ALA A 40 -19.99 -12.02 -49.82
N ALA A 41 -19.08 -11.22 -50.40
CA ALA A 41 -17.70 -11.10 -49.94
C ALA A 41 -17.61 -10.52 -48.52
N LEU A 42 -18.39 -9.48 -48.21
CA LEU A 42 -18.42 -8.87 -46.87
C LEU A 42 -19.06 -9.79 -45.83
N ASP A 43 -20.13 -10.50 -46.18
CA ASP A 43 -20.77 -11.48 -45.29
C ASP A 43 -19.80 -12.60 -44.91
N LEU A 44 -19.00 -13.08 -45.87
CA LEU A 44 -17.94 -14.07 -45.63
C LEU A 44 -16.75 -13.49 -44.84
N ALA A 45 -16.34 -12.25 -45.13
CA ALA A 45 -15.25 -11.58 -44.43
C ALA A 45 -15.58 -11.30 -42.94
N ALA A 46 -16.87 -11.19 -42.59
CA ALA A 46 -17.32 -10.95 -41.23
C ALA A 46 -16.95 -12.08 -40.24
N ASP A 47 -16.77 -13.32 -40.72
CA ASP A 47 -16.30 -14.47 -39.93
C ASP A 47 -14.81 -14.37 -39.52
N ARG A 48 -14.06 -13.37 -40.02
CA ARG A 48 -12.65 -13.10 -39.67
C ARG A 48 -11.70 -14.29 -39.82
N SER A 49 -12.07 -15.23 -40.67
CA SER A 49 -11.35 -16.48 -40.88
C SER A 49 -10.48 -16.46 -42.14
N PHE A 50 -10.63 -15.44 -43.00
CA PHE A 50 -9.86 -15.25 -44.23
C PHE A 50 -8.59 -14.45 -44.00
N GLY A 51 -7.44 -15.02 -44.35
CA GLY A 51 -6.15 -14.33 -44.30
C GLY A 51 -5.93 -13.42 -45.51
N VAL A 52 -6.53 -13.78 -46.65
CA VAL A 52 -6.32 -13.10 -47.93
C VAL A 52 -7.65 -12.91 -48.66
N ALA A 53 -7.83 -11.79 -49.35
CA ALA A 53 -8.91 -11.57 -50.31
C ALA A 53 -8.32 -11.20 -51.67
N VAL A 54 -8.67 -11.92 -52.72
CA VAL A 54 -8.33 -11.61 -54.11
C VAL A 54 -9.58 -11.04 -54.76
N VAL A 55 -9.53 -9.79 -55.18
CA VAL A 55 -10.71 -8.99 -55.54
C VAL A 55 -10.51 -8.36 -56.92
N ASP A 56 -11.49 -8.47 -57.81
CA ASP A 56 -11.48 -7.75 -59.08
C ASP A 56 -11.62 -6.22 -58.88
N LEU A 57 -10.88 -5.44 -59.66
CA LEU A 57 -10.90 -3.98 -59.56
C LEU A 57 -12.25 -3.39 -59.98
N VAL A 58 -12.83 -3.91 -61.07
CA VAL A 58 -14.06 -3.40 -61.68
C VAL A 58 -15.16 -4.43 -61.52
N MET A 59 -16.16 -4.12 -60.70
CA MET A 59 -17.33 -4.97 -60.49
C MET A 59 -18.60 -4.10 -60.49
N PRO A 60 -19.78 -4.67 -60.82
CA PRO A 60 -21.06 -4.00 -60.67
C PRO A 60 -21.29 -3.56 -59.21
N ASP A 61 -21.97 -2.42 -59.04
CA ASP A 61 -22.36 -1.81 -57.76
C ASP A 61 -21.23 -1.28 -56.86
N MET A 62 -20.19 -2.08 -56.58
CA MET A 62 -19.07 -1.73 -55.69
C MET A 62 -17.73 -2.16 -56.30
N GLY A 63 -16.86 -1.19 -56.57
CA GLY A 63 -15.53 -1.46 -57.11
C GLY A 63 -14.58 -2.14 -56.09
N GLY A 64 -13.53 -2.79 -56.60
CA GLY A 64 -12.60 -3.58 -55.78
C GLY A 64 -11.86 -2.79 -54.70
N ILE A 65 -11.57 -1.51 -54.95
CA ILE A 65 -10.92 -0.63 -53.96
C ILE A 65 -11.88 -0.32 -52.80
N GLU A 66 -13.14 0.04 -53.10
CA GLU A 66 -14.16 0.27 -52.07
C GLU A 66 -14.43 -0.99 -51.26
N LEU A 67 -14.49 -2.16 -51.93
CA LEU A 67 -14.63 -3.44 -51.24
C LEU A 67 -13.42 -3.74 -50.35
N ALA A 68 -12.20 -3.43 -50.80
CA ALA A 68 -10.99 -3.61 -49.99
C ALA A 68 -11.05 -2.80 -48.68
N GLU A 69 -11.48 -1.54 -48.75
CA GLU A 69 -11.67 -0.70 -47.56
C GLU A 69 -12.70 -1.28 -46.60
N ARG A 70 -13.85 -1.76 -47.12
CA ARG A 70 -14.90 -2.36 -46.29
C ARG A 70 -14.47 -3.68 -45.67
N ILE A 71 -13.73 -4.53 -46.40
CA ILE A 71 -13.13 -5.77 -45.87
C ILE A 71 -12.18 -5.43 -44.72
N LYS A 72 -11.34 -4.39 -44.87
CA LYS A 72 -10.43 -3.94 -43.81
C LYS A 72 -11.16 -3.41 -42.56
N GLN A 73 -12.37 -2.87 -42.69
CA GLN A 73 -13.16 -2.44 -41.54
C GLN A 73 -13.71 -3.63 -40.73
N VAL A 74 -14.19 -4.67 -41.40
CA VAL A 74 -14.78 -5.85 -40.72
C VAL A 74 -13.73 -6.86 -40.28
N SER A 75 -12.65 -7.01 -41.08
CA SER A 75 -11.52 -7.91 -40.87
C SER A 75 -10.19 -7.19 -41.16
N PRO A 76 -9.66 -6.43 -40.19
CA PRO A 76 -8.45 -5.60 -40.38
C PRO A 76 -7.19 -6.38 -40.76
N ASP A 77 -7.12 -7.65 -40.35
CA ASP A 77 -5.95 -8.50 -40.50
C ASP A 77 -5.88 -9.13 -41.91
N THR A 78 -7.00 -9.19 -42.65
CA THR A 78 -7.08 -9.74 -44.01
C THR A 78 -6.29 -8.89 -45.00
N GLN A 79 -5.38 -9.48 -45.77
CA GLN A 79 -4.64 -8.77 -46.82
C GLN A 79 -5.40 -8.85 -48.15
N VAL A 80 -5.60 -7.71 -48.82
CA VAL A 80 -6.38 -7.65 -50.08
C VAL A 80 -5.41 -7.56 -51.26
N LEU A 81 -5.58 -8.41 -52.26
CA LEU A 81 -4.91 -8.34 -53.56
C LEU A 81 -5.94 -7.95 -54.60
N ILE A 82 -5.58 -7.03 -55.49
CA ILE A 82 -6.48 -6.58 -56.54
C ILE A 82 -6.08 -7.20 -57.87
N LEU A 83 -7.07 -7.71 -58.62
CA LEU A 83 -6.92 -8.14 -60.01
C LEU A 83 -7.33 -6.98 -60.94
N THR A 84 -6.51 -6.65 -61.93
CA THR A 84 -6.75 -5.50 -62.83
C THR A 84 -6.75 -5.92 -64.30
N GLY A 85 -7.60 -5.29 -65.13
CA GLY A 85 -7.62 -5.48 -66.59
C GLY A 85 -6.47 -4.77 -67.35
N GLN A 86 -6.50 -4.83 -68.68
CA GLN A 86 -5.57 -4.08 -69.54
C GLN A 86 -5.97 -2.60 -69.62
N GLY A 87 -5.08 -1.69 -69.19
CA GLY A 87 -5.25 -0.23 -69.37
C GLY A 87 -5.39 0.59 -68.09
N ASP A 88 -5.50 -0.04 -66.91
CA ASP A 88 -5.79 0.64 -65.63
C ASP A 88 -4.56 0.89 -64.72
N MET A 89 -3.36 1.09 -65.29
CA MET A 89 -2.16 1.35 -64.47
C MET A 89 -2.27 2.63 -63.65
N ASP A 90 -2.92 3.68 -64.16
CA ASP A 90 -3.12 4.93 -63.43
C ASP A 90 -4.08 4.76 -62.23
N SER A 91 -5.13 3.94 -62.39
CA SER A 91 -6.07 3.55 -61.32
C SER A 91 -5.40 2.67 -60.24
N ALA A 92 -4.43 1.83 -60.61
CA ALA A 92 -3.64 1.02 -59.67
C ALA A 92 -2.68 1.86 -58.83
N ILE A 93 -2.15 2.97 -59.38
CA ILE A 93 -1.24 3.88 -58.68
C ILE A 93 -1.96 4.68 -57.58
N ASP A 94 -3.22 5.09 -57.81
CA ASP A 94 -4.04 5.74 -56.76
C ASP A 94 -4.46 4.76 -55.66
N GLY A 95 -4.71 3.50 -56.04
CA GLY A 95 -5.02 2.41 -55.11
C GLY A 95 -3.86 2.00 -54.18
N LEU A 96 -2.60 2.27 -54.53
CA LEU A 96 -1.44 2.04 -53.63
C LEU A 96 -1.53 2.86 -52.32
N ARG A 97 -2.35 3.91 -52.30
CA ARG A 97 -2.62 4.72 -51.09
C ARG A 97 -3.68 4.12 -50.16
N HIS A 98 -4.35 3.03 -50.55
CA HIS A 98 -5.56 2.51 -49.91
C HIS A 98 -5.36 1.17 -49.14
N GLY A 99 -4.11 0.80 -48.82
CA GLY A 99 -3.83 -0.34 -47.94
C GLY A 99 -4.01 -1.74 -48.56
N VAL A 100 -4.04 -1.82 -49.89
CA VAL A 100 -3.97 -3.06 -50.69
C VAL A 100 -2.57 -3.66 -50.63
N PHE A 101 -2.46 -4.99 -50.60
CA PHE A 101 -1.21 -5.73 -50.47
C PHE A 101 -0.44 -5.85 -51.79
N ASP A 102 -1.11 -6.20 -52.90
CA ASP A 102 -0.48 -6.34 -54.23
C ASP A 102 -1.52 -6.18 -55.35
N TYR A 103 -1.05 -5.89 -56.57
CA TYR A 103 -1.85 -5.78 -57.80
C TYR A 103 -1.37 -6.80 -58.84
N LEU A 104 -2.32 -7.57 -59.40
CA LEU A 104 -2.06 -8.61 -60.40
C LEU A 104 -2.87 -8.36 -61.68
N GLN A 105 -2.28 -8.61 -62.84
CA GLN A 105 -2.97 -8.44 -64.12
C GLN A 105 -3.84 -9.65 -64.47
N LYS A 106 -5.13 -9.41 -64.79
CA LYS A 106 -6.15 -10.41 -65.15
C LYS A 106 -5.85 -11.05 -66.52
N ALA A 107 -5.44 -10.24 -67.50
CA ALA A 107 -5.23 -10.65 -68.89
C ALA A 107 -4.03 -11.60 -69.12
N GLN A 108 -3.06 -11.61 -68.20
CA GLN A 108 -1.86 -12.47 -68.23
C GLN A 108 -1.59 -13.04 -66.84
N LEU A 109 -2.61 -13.63 -66.22
CA LEU A 109 -2.50 -14.14 -64.85
C LEU A 109 -1.50 -15.30 -64.77
N ASP A 110 -0.31 -15.02 -64.25
CA ASP A 110 0.71 -16.03 -63.93
C ASP A 110 0.36 -16.72 -62.60
N VAL A 111 0.09 -18.02 -62.67
CA VAL A 111 -0.28 -18.86 -61.52
C VAL A 111 0.81 -18.87 -60.45
N GLY A 112 2.10 -18.88 -60.85
CA GLY A 112 3.23 -18.84 -59.93
C GLY A 112 3.37 -17.50 -59.23
N ARG A 113 3.06 -16.40 -59.92
CA ARG A 113 3.01 -15.06 -59.31
C ARG A 113 1.83 -14.94 -58.33
N LEU A 114 0.62 -15.32 -58.73
CA LEU A 114 -0.56 -15.29 -57.87
C LEU A 114 -0.35 -16.10 -56.58
N ALA A 115 0.14 -17.34 -56.70
CA ALA A 115 0.40 -18.20 -55.56
C ALA A 115 1.46 -17.61 -54.61
N ARG A 116 2.48 -16.95 -55.14
CA ARG A 116 3.51 -16.27 -54.33
C ARG A 116 2.92 -15.07 -53.59
N SER A 117 2.21 -14.19 -54.28
CA SER A 117 1.59 -13.00 -53.66
C SER A 117 0.56 -13.40 -52.59
N VAL A 118 -0.25 -14.44 -52.84
CA VAL A 118 -1.21 -14.98 -51.84
C VAL A 118 -0.48 -15.58 -50.63
N LYS A 119 0.64 -16.28 -50.84
CA LYS A 119 1.45 -16.83 -49.74
C LYS A 119 2.03 -15.73 -48.85
N GLU A 120 2.65 -14.72 -49.45
CA GLU A 120 3.23 -13.57 -48.73
C GLU A 120 2.15 -12.76 -48.00
N ALA A 121 0.98 -12.56 -48.64
CA ALA A 121 -0.17 -11.92 -48.04
C ALA A 121 -0.73 -12.72 -46.85
N GLY A 122 -0.83 -14.05 -46.98
CA GLY A 122 -1.27 -14.95 -45.91
C GLY A 122 -0.33 -14.93 -44.71
N GLU A 123 0.98 -14.93 -44.95
CA GLU A 123 1.99 -14.81 -43.90
C GLU A 123 1.89 -13.45 -43.17
N ARG A 124 1.75 -12.35 -43.92
CA ARG A 124 1.55 -11.02 -43.31
C ARG A 124 0.26 -10.95 -42.50
N SER A 125 -0.84 -11.50 -43.00
CA SER A 125 -2.11 -11.56 -42.25
C SER A 125 -1.95 -12.30 -40.92
N ARG A 126 -1.27 -13.44 -40.94
CA ARG A 126 -0.98 -14.23 -39.74
C ARG A 126 -0.15 -13.43 -38.75
N LEU A 127 0.95 -12.81 -39.20
CA LEU A 127 1.83 -12.01 -38.34
C LEU A 127 1.08 -10.83 -37.70
N VAL A 128 0.20 -10.15 -38.45
CA VAL A 128 -0.62 -9.05 -37.92
C VAL A 128 -1.59 -9.57 -36.85
N ARG A 129 -2.27 -10.69 -37.10
CA ARG A 129 -3.20 -11.30 -36.15
C ARG A 129 -2.51 -11.78 -34.87
N GLU A 130 -1.35 -12.41 -35.00
CA GLU A 130 -0.54 -12.86 -33.87
C GLU A 130 -0.03 -11.68 -33.04
N ASN A 131 0.50 -10.64 -33.70
CA ASN A 131 0.96 -9.43 -33.03
C ASN A 131 -0.18 -8.74 -32.24
N ARG A 132 -1.37 -8.63 -32.83
CA ARG A 132 -2.55 -8.08 -32.15
C ARG A 132 -2.95 -8.90 -30.92
N THR A 133 -2.86 -10.23 -31.01
CA THR A 133 -3.17 -11.13 -29.89
C THR A 133 -2.17 -10.93 -28.76
N LEU A 134 -0.87 -10.91 -29.07
CA LEU A 134 0.20 -10.64 -28.10
C LEU A 134 0.07 -9.25 -27.46
N LEU A 135 -0.26 -8.22 -28.24
CA LEU A 135 -0.49 -6.87 -27.70
C LEU A 135 -1.66 -6.84 -26.72
N THR A 136 -2.73 -7.57 -27.00
CA THR A 136 -3.90 -7.67 -26.11
C THR A 136 -3.52 -8.36 -24.80
N GLN A 137 -2.79 -9.49 -24.88
CA GLN A 137 -2.28 -10.20 -23.70
C GLN A 137 -1.32 -9.33 -22.87
N LEU A 138 -0.44 -8.58 -23.53
CA LEU A 138 0.49 -7.67 -22.88
C LEU A 138 -0.23 -6.52 -22.17
N GLN A 139 -1.28 -5.96 -22.80
CA GLN A 139 -2.11 -4.92 -22.19
C GLN A 139 -2.86 -5.43 -20.95
N GLU A 140 -3.38 -6.66 -21.02
CA GLU A 140 -4.05 -7.31 -19.88
C GLU A 140 -3.09 -7.59 -18.73
N SER A 141 -1.91 -8.16 -19.03
CA SER A 141 -0.85 -8.38 -18.05
C SER A 141 -0.40 -7.08 -17.38
N ASN A 142 -0.20 -6.00 -18.16
CA ASN A 142 0.14 -4.68 -17.61
C ASN A 142 -0.95 -4.10 -16.71
N ARG A 143 -2.22 -4.31 -17.07
CA ARG A 143 -3.34 -3.85 -16.24
C ARG A 143 -3.36 -4.57 -14.89
N LEU A 144 -3.13 -5.89 -14.89
CA LEU A 144 -3.06 -6.69 -13.67
C LEU A 144 -1.86 -6.28 -12.79
N LEU A 145 -0.69 -6.10 -13.40
CA LEU A 145 0.51 -5.61 -12.70
C LEU A 145 0.28 -4.24 -12.05
N LYS A 146 -0.41 -3.32 -12.74
CA LYS A 146 -0.75 -2.02 -12.19
C LYS A 146 -1.70 -2.13 -10.99
N ALA A 147 -2.73 -2.96 -11.09
CA ALA A 147 -3.66 -3.19 -9.98
C ALA A 147 -2.95 -3.80 -8.76
N LEU A 148 -2.06 -4.77 -8.98
CA LEU A 148 -1.21 -5.34 -7.92
C LEU A 148 -0.32 -4.28 -7.29
N HIS A 149 0.32 -3.43 -8.10
CA HIS A 149 1.19 -2.36 -7.62
C HIS A 149 0.43 -1.32 -6.79
N ASP A 150 -0.75 -0.88 -7.25
CA ASP A 150 -1.57 0.10 -6.54
C ASP A 150 -2.03 -0.42 -5.17
N VAL A 151 -2.42 -1.71 -5.10
CA VAL A 151 -2.74 -2.37 -3.84
C VAL A 151 -1.52 -2.45 -2.92
N ALA A 152 -0.37 -2.87 -3.46
CA ALA A 152 0.86 -2.99 -2.69
C ALA A 152 1.34 -1.64 -2.13
N ALA A 153 1.25 -0.58 -2.92
CA ALA A 153 1.57 0.79 -2.49
C ALA A 153 0.62 1.25 -1.38
N GLY A 154 -0.68 0.95 -1.52
CA GLY A 154 -1.69 1.23 -0.49
C GLY A 154 -1.47 0.47 0.81
N ILE A 155 -0.92 -0.75 0.75
CA ILE A 155 -0.57 -1.53 1.95
C ILE A 155 0.71 -0.98 2.60
N ALA A 156 1.73 -0.66 1.81
CA ALA A 156 3.02 -0.22 2.34
C ALA A 156 2.98 1.14 3.07
N GLY A 157 2.06 2.04 2.69
CA GLY A 157 1.89 3.36 3.29
C GLY A 157 0.95 3.41 4.50
N GLU A 158 0.33 2.30 4.89
CA GLU A 158 -0.64 2.27 5.98
C GLU A 158 0.05 1.90 7.32
N PRO A 159 0.05 2.79 8.33
CA PRO A 159 0.75 2.55 9.59
C PRO A 159 -0.01 1.61 10.56
N HIS A 160 -1.30 1.38 10.34
CA HIS A 160 -2.13 0.58 11.24
C HIS A 160 -2.32 -0.85 10.72
N LEU A 161 -1.99 -1.83 11.56
CA LEU A 161 -2.00 -3.25 11.21
C LEU A 161 -3.37 -3.75 10.76
N ASP A 162 -4.43 -3.41 11.50
CA ASP A 162 -5.82 -3.77 11.17
C ASP A 162 -6.21 -3.36 9.75
N ARG A 163 -5.88 -2.12 9.35
CA ARG A 163 -6.15 -1.58 8.02
C ARG A 163 -5.32 -2.24 6.93
N VAL A 164 -4.07 -2.57 7.21
CA VAL A 164 -3.21 -3.34 6.30
C VAL A 164 -3.83 -4.72 6.02
N LEU A 165 -4.24 -5.42 7.07
CA LEU A 165 -4.84 -6.76 6.97
C LEU A 165 -6.16 -6.74 6.20
N ASP A 166 -7.04 -5.77 6.48
CA ASP A 166 -8.31 -5.61 5.77
C ASP A 166 -8.11 -5.36 4.26
N ARG A 167 -7.15 -4.50 3.90
CA ARG A 167 -6.79 -4.23 2.50
C ARG A 167 -6.23 -5.47 1.80
N LEU A 168 -5.36 -6.22 2.48
CA LEU A 168 -4.81 -7.48 1.97
C LEU A 168 -5.94 -8.48 1.67
N ILE A 169 -6.88 -8.66 2.58
CA ILE A 169 -8.00 -9.61 2.39
C ILE A 169 -8.89 -9.17 1.23
N ALA A 170 -9.24 -7.89 1.16
CA ALA A 170 -10.06 -7.35 0.06
C ALA A 170 -9.38 -7.55 -1.30
N ALA A 171 -8.08 -7.28 -1.38
CA ALA A 171 -7.30 -7.49 -2.60
C ALA A 171 -7.18 -8.98 -2.97
N ALA A 172 -6.87 -9.84 -2.01
CA ALA A 172 -6.77 -11.28 -2.21
C ALA A 172 -8.07 -11.88 -2.76
N ARG A 173 -9.21 -11.49 -2.20
CA ARG A 173 -10.54 -11.92 -2.69
C ARG A 173 -10.82 -11.42 -4.11
N THR A 174 -10.43 -10.18 -4.41
CA THR A 174 -10.67 -9.58 -5.74
C THR A 174 -9.80 -10.23 -6.81
N LEU A 175 -8.51 -10.47 -6.51
CA LEU A 175 -7.53 -11.00 -7.46
C LEU A 175 -7.74 -12.48 -7.76
N CYS A 176 -8.13 -13.27 -6.76
CA CYS A 176 -8.37 -14.71 -6.92
C CYS A 176 -9.86 -15.03 -7.14
N HIS A 177 -10.73 -14.03 -7.33
CA HIS A 177 -12.19 -14.22 -7.43
C HIS A 177 -12.81 -15.04 -6.30
N ALA A 178 -12.25 -14.93 -5.09
CA ALA A 178 -12.61 -15.76 -3.95
C ALA A 178 -13.82 -15.22 -3.17
N GLU A 179 -14.61 -16.12 -2.61
CA GLU A 179 -15.77 -15.77 -1.78
C GLU A 179 -15.32 -15.20 -0.44
N THR A 180 -14.36 -15.86 0.20
CA THR A 180 -13.87 -15.49 1.53
C THR A 180 -12.34 -15.54 1.62
N GLY A 181 -11.81 -14.95 2.69
CA GLY A 181 -10.40 -14.95 2.97
C GLY A 181 -10.09 -14.63 4.43
N ARG A 182 -8.93 -15.09 4.87
CA ARG A 182 -8.39 -14.88 6.22
C ARG A 182 -6.89 -14.67 6.16
N VAL A 183 -6.40 -13.81 7.05
CA VAL A 183 -4.98 -13.66 7.33
C VAL A 183 -4.71 -14.15 8.74
N LEU A 184 -3.61 -14.88 8.92
CA LEU A 184 -3.12 -15.38 10.20
C LEU A 184 -1.66 -14.99 10.38
N LEU A 185 -1.32 -14.39 11.52
CA LEU A 185 0.06 -14.17 11.96
C LEU A 185 0.34 -15.07 13.16
N PHE A 186 1.45 -15.77 13.08
CA PHE A 186 1.87 -16.82 13.99
C PHE A 186 3.04 -16.36 14.86
N GLY A 187 2.89 -16.55 16.17
CA GLY A 187 3.94 -16.41 17.17
C GLY A 187 4.44 -17.75 17.67
N ARG A 188 5.61 -17.77 18.32
CA ARG A 188 6.13 -18.95 19.01
C ARG A 188 5.84 -18.87 20.49
N THR A 189 5.41 -19.99 21.08
CA THR A 189 5.34 -20.15 22.53
C THR A 189 6.66 -20.72 23.08
N HIS A 190 6.83 -20.76 24.40
CA HIS A 190 8.02 -21.33 25.05
C HIS A 190 8.18 -22.86 24.86
N GLY A 191 7.18 -23.57 24.35
CA GLY A 191 7.15 -25.03 24.25
C GLY A 191 7.11 -25.59 22.82
N ASP A 192 7.73 -24.90 21.87
CA ASP A 192 7.70 -25.17 20.42
C ASP A 192 6.32 -25.05 19.73
N ASP A 193 5.21 -25.04 20.48
CA ASP A 193 3.88 -24.75 19.94
C ASP A 193 3.81 -23.36 19.32
N ILE A 194 2.93 -23.24 18.33
CA ILE A 194 2.66 -22.01 17.58
C ILE A 194 1.35 -21.41 18.10
N VAL A 195 1.28 -20.09 18.22
CA VAL A 195 0.05 -19.38 18.60
C VAL A 195 -0.38 -18.43 17.50
N ILE A 196 -1.68 -18.34 17.25
CA ILE A 196 -2.24 -17.31 16.36
C ILE A 196 -2.28 -15.99 17.15
N GLU A 197 -1.30 -15.13 16.97
CA GLU A 197 -1.21 -13.84 17.68
C GLU A 197 -2.22 -12.83 17.13
N THR A 198 -2.33 -12.80 15.80
CA THR A 198 -3.21 -11.89 15.06
C THR A 198 -3.92 -12.64 13.96
N SER A 199 -5.19 -12.31 13.77
CA SER A 199 -6.03 -12.84 12.71
C SER A 199 -6.93 -11.71 12.16
N ALA A 200 -7.28 -11.80 10.88
CA ALA A 200 -8.23 -10.89 10.25
C ALA A 200 -9.03 -11.62 9.16
N GLY A 201 -10.22 -11.11 8.86
CA GLY A 201 -11.13 -11.69 7.87
C GLY A 201 -12.15 -12.65 8.47
N GLU A 202 -12.61 -13.60 7.65
CA GLU A 202 -13.69 -14.50 8.02
C GLU A 202 -13.35 -15.30 9.28
N GLY A 203 -14.20 -15.34 10.31
CA GLY A 203 -13.98 -16.17 11.51
C GLY A 203 -12.69 -15.86 12.30
N ALA A 204 -12.10 -14.67 12.11
CA ALA A 204 -10.81 -14.31 12.72
C ALA A 204 -10.83 -14.36 14.26
N ASP A 205 -11.91 -13.89 14.87
CA ASP A 205 -12.05 -13.86 16.33
C ASP A 205 -12.12 -15.27 16.95
N GLU A 206 -12.66 -16.26 16.23
CA GLU A 206 -12.80 -17.64 16.70
C GLU A 206 -11.45 -18.35 16.83
N VAL A 207 -10.46 -17.93 16.03
CA VAL A 207 -9.14 -18.57 15.93
C VAL A 207 -8.03 -17.81 16.66
N ARG A 208 -8.26 -16.53 17.03
CA ARG A 208 -7.25 -15.71 17.70
C ARG A 208 -6.87 -16.32 19.05
N GLY A 209 -5.57 -16.45 19.31
CA GLY A 209 -5.03 -17.04 20.53
C GLY A 209 -5.03 -18.58 20.55
N ALA A 210 -5.51 -19.24 19.50
CA ALA A 210 -5.42 -20.69 19.41
C ALA A 210 -3.94 -21.15 19.35
N ARG A 211 -3.60 -22.15 20.16
CA ARG A 211 -2.29 -22.82 20.16
C ARG A 211 -2.30 -24.06 19.28
N LEU A 212 -1.46 -24.12 18.28
CA LEU A 212 -1.33 -25.19 17.30
C LEU A 212 -0.03 -25.96 17.51
N HIS A 213 -0.08 -27.27 17.31
CA HIS A 213 1.15 -28.06 17.19
C HIS A 213 1.94 -27.63 15.93
N PRO A 214 3.27 -27.73 15.87
CA PRO A 214 4.06 -27.35 14.69
C PRO A 214 3.61 -27.99 13.38
N GLU A 215 3.08 -29.22 13.43
CA GLU A 215 2.58 -29.94 12.25
C GLU A 215 1.08 -29.74 11.97
N GLU A 216 0.40 -28.95 12.79
CA GLU A 216 -1.04 -28.68 12.68
C GLU A 216 -1.30 -27.42 11.85
N GLY A 217 -2.22 -27.49 10.89
CA GLY A 217 -2.68 -26.38 10.06
C GLY A 217 -2.00 -26.32 8.69
N ILE A 218 -2.80 -26.19 7.63
CA ILE A 218 -2.32 -25.91 6.27
C ILE A 218 -1.73 -24.51 6.22
N ALA A 219 -2.42 -23.52 6.81
CA ALA A 219 -1.92 -22.14 6.88
C ALA A 219 -0.56 -22.06 7.60
N ASN A 220 -0.40 -22.84 8.67
CA ASN A 220 0.85 -22.94 9.41
C ASN A 220 1.95 -23.62 8.58
N LEU A 221 1.65 -24.73 7.90
CA LEU A 221 2.56 -25.37 6.95
C LEU A 221 3.07 -24.37 5.90
N VAL A 222 2.16 -23.63 5.27
CA VAL A 222 2.50 -22.62 4.26
C VAL A 222 3.42 -21.54 4.84
N ALA A 223 3.15 -21.05 6.04
CA ALA A 223 3.99 -20.07 6.72
C ALA A 223 5.41 -20.61 7.03
N GLN A 224 5.51 -21.88 7.43
CA GLN A 224 6.78 -22.55 7.75
C GLN A 224 7.64 -22.79 6.51
N GLU A 225 7.07 -23.46 5.51
CA GLU A 225 7.73 -23.85 4.26
C GLU A 225 7.92 -22.68 3.30
N ASN A 226 7.29 -21.53 3.58
CA ASN A 226 7.34 -20.33 2.76
C ASN A 226 6.99 -20.61 1.28
N THR A 227 6.03 -21.50 1.06
CA THR A 227 5.60 -21.96 -0.27
C THR A 227 4.09 -21.92 -0.36
N ALA A 228 3.56 -21.26 -1.39
CA ALA A 228 2.12 -21.17 -1.60
C ALA A 228 1.54 -22.51 -2.09
N LEU A 229 0.34 -22.84 -1.62
CA LEU A 229 -0.36 -24.10 -1.91
C LEU A 229 -1.75 -23.84 -2.50
N LEU A 230 -2.08 -24.64 -3.51
CA LEU A 230 -3.42 -24.80 -4.04
C LEU A 230 -3.97 -26.12 -3.47
N VAL A 231 -5.06 -26.07 -2.73
CA VAL A 231 -5.63 -27.21 -2.00
C VAL A 231 -7.10 -27.39 -2.42
N PRO A 232 -7.39 -28.31 -3.36
CA PRO A 232 -8.74 -28.53 -3.86
C PRO A 232 -9.74 -29.00 -2.79
N GLN A 233 -9.27 -29.81 -1.83
CA GLN A 233 -10.07 -30.35 -0.73
C GLN A 233 -9.32 -30.20 0.60
N PRO A 234 -9.40 -29.03 1.26
CA PRO A 234 -8.67 -28.73 2.49
C PRO A 234 -8.94 -29.72 3.61
N ARG A 235 -10.20 -30.14 3.79
CA ARG A 235 -10.60 -31.09 4.86
C ARG A 235 -9.99 -32.49 4.72
N GLU A 236 -9.49 -32.83 3.53
CA GLU A 236 -8.81 -34.11 3.28
C GLU A 236 -7.28 -34.00 3.42
N HIS A 237 -6.75 -32.78 3.58
CA HIS A 237 -5.31 -32.57 3.73
C HIS A 237 -4.81 -33.08 5.09
N PRO A 238 -3.67 -33.80 5.17
CA PRO A 238 -3.18 -34.40 6.42
C PRO A 238 -2.93 -33.41 7.56
N ARG A 239 -2.59 -32.17 7.21
CA ARG A 239 -2.35 -31.08 8.17
C ARG A 239 -3.58 -30.20 8.43
N TYR A 240 -4.77 -30.54 7.93
CA TYR A 240 -5.96 -29.73 8.14
C TYR A 240 -6.25 -29.51 9.64
N SER A 241 -6.55 -28.27 10.03
CA SER A 241 -7.10 -27.97 11.35
C SER A 241 -8.24 -26.97 11.28
N HIS A 242 -9.38 -27.32 11.88
CA HIS A 242 -10.52 -26.42 12.03
C HIS A 242 -10.19 -25.15 12.82
N ARG A 243 -9.08 -25.15 13.58
CA ARG A 243 -8.63 -24.04 14.42
C ARG A 243 -7.89 -22.96 13.63
N CYS A 244 -7.56 -23.19 12.37
CA CYS A 244 -6.93 -22.18 11.50
C CYS A 244 -7.43 -22.21 10.05
N ASP A 245 -7.73 -23.38 9.48
CA ASP A 245 -7.99 -23.57 8.04
C ASP A 245 -9.48 -23.52 7.66
N GLU A 246 -10.41 -23.54 8.62
CA GLU A 246 -11.84 -23.55 8.32
C GLU A 246 -12.30 -22.19 7.77
N LEU A 247 -12.63 -22.14 6.47
CA LEU A 247 -13.22 -21.00 5.75
C LEU A 247 -14.56 -21.44 5.16
N ARG A 248 -15.64 -20.68 5.42
CA ARG A 248 -16.99 -21.01 4.94
C ARG A 248 -17.17 -20.44 3.54
N ALA A 249 -17.00 -21.30 2.54
CA ALA A 249 -17.28 -20.98 1.15
C ALA A 249 -18.20 -22.03 0.52
N ALA A 250 -18.89 -21.66 -0.56
CA ALA A 250 -19.82 -22.55 -1.25
C ALA A 250 -19.14 -23.80 -1.86
N ARG A 251 -17.85 -23.68 -2.21
CA ARG A 251 -17.01 -24.78 -2.71
C ARG A 251 -15.80 -24.99 -1.81
N PRO A 252 -15.31 -26.23 -1.67
CA PRO A 252 -14.29 -26.58 -0.67
C PRO A 252 -12.87 -26.08 -0.99
N GLY A 253 -12.54 -25.70 -2.23
CA GLY A 253 -11.15 -25.35 -2.61
C GLY A 253 -10.58 -24.13 -1.88
N MET A 254 -9.26 -24.17 -1.62
CA MET A 254 -8.51 -23.10 -0.95
C MET A 254 -7.18 -22.83 -1.64
N VAL A 255 -6.80 -21.55 -1.72
CA VAL A 255 -5.43 -21.12 -2.03
C VAL A 255 -4.85 -20.48 -0.79
N CYS A 256 -3.64 -20.87 -0.39
CA CYS A 256 -2.98 -20.25 0.73
C CYS A 256 -1.53 -19.88 0.40
N ALA A 257 -1.12 -18.67 0.78
CA ALA A 257 0.19 -18.10 0.47
C ALA A 257 0.90 -17.58 1.73
N PRO A 258 2.24 -17.66 1.79
CA PRO A 258 3.00 -17.24 2.96
C PRO A 258 3.12 -15.72 3.07
N LEU A 259 2.98 -15.22 4.29
CA LEU A 259 3.35 -13.86 4.67
C LEU A 259 4.69 -13.94 5.43
N ARG A 260 5.78 -13.59 4.74
CA ARG A 260 7.13 -13.68 5.32
C ARG A 260 8.01 -12.50 4.92
N HIS A 261 8.33 -11.66 5.90
CA HIS A 261 9.28 -10.57 5.78
C HIS A 261 9.70 -10.12 7.18
N GLY A 262 11.00 -9.92 7.44
CA GLY A 262 11.48 -9.47 8.75
C GLY A 262 10.99 -10.37 9.88
N SER A 263 10.18 -9.80 10.79
CA SER A 263 9.59 -10.52 11.93
C SER A 263 8.25 -11.19 11.62
N VAL A 264 7.68 -10.95 10.43
CA VAL A 264 6.38 -11.49 10.02
C VAL A 264 6.50 -12.96 9.69
N HIS A 265 5.68 -13.75 10.36
CA HIS A 265 5.47 -15.16 10.08
C HIS A 265 3.97 -15.42 10.05
N GLY A 266 3.42 -15.73 8.87
CA GLY A 266 1.99 -15.82 8.71
C GLY A 266 1.58 -16.44 7.39
N ALA A 267 0.27 -16.50 7.16
CA ALA A 267 -0.30 -16.91 5.90
C ALA A 267 -1.58 -16.11 5.60
N VAL A 268 -1.83 -15.91 4.31
CA VAL A 268 -3.11 -15.45 3.78
C VAL A 268 -3.74 -16.61 3.03
N CYS A 269 -4.96 -16.97 3.38
CA CYS A 269 -5.72 -18.01 2.70
C CYS A 269 -7.03 -17.44 2.16
N VAL A 270 -7.44 -17.90 0.98
CA VAL A 270 -8.71 -17.57 0.34
C VAL A 270 -9.42 -18.86 -0.05
N ALA A 271 -10.75 -18.87 0.04
CA ALA A 271 -11.56 -20.06 -0.22
C ALA A 271 -12.72 -19.80 -1.17
N GLY A 272 -13.02 -20.86 -1.93
CA GLY A 272 -14.07 -20.95 -2.93
C GLY A 272 -13.86 -20.09 -4.18
N PRO A 273 -14.57 -20.40 -5.26
CA PRO A 273 -14.92 -19.44 -6.29
C PRO A 273 -16.42 -19.20 -6.35
N ARG A 274 -16.81 -18.07 -6.97
CA ARG A 274 -18.19 -17.84 -7.44
C ARG A 274 -18.55 -18.65 -8.71
N ASP A 275 -17.57 -19.08 -9.54
CA ASP A 275 -17.80 -19.71 -10.87
C ASP A 275 -16.95 -20.99 -11.16
N GLU A 276 -15.61 -20.99 -11.04
CA GLU A 276 -14.69 -22.09 -11.44
C GLU A 276 -13.59 -22.39 -10.41
N ASP A 277 -13.12 -23.65 -10.30
CA ASP A 277 -12.10 -24.06 -9.31
C ASP A 277 -10.76 -23.29 -9.47
N PHE A 278 -10.10 -22.99 -8.35
CA PHE A 278 -8.82 -22.27 -8.33
C PHE A 278 -7.73 -22.96 -9.18
N GLY A 279 -7.00 -22.15 -9.93
CA GLY A 279 -5.89 -22.57 -10.77
C GLY A 279 -4.51 -22.23 -10.21
N VAL A 280 -3.48 -22.56 -11.00
CA VAL A 280 -2.08 -22.21 -10.71
C VAL A 280 -1.89 -20.69 -10.72
N GLU A 281 -2.62 -19.98 -11.57
CA GLU A 281 -2.58 -18.52 -11.67
C GLU A 281 -3.05 -17.85 -10.37
N ASP A 282 -4.13 -18.31 -9.75
CA ASP A 282 -4.62 -17.79 -8.46
C ASP A 282 -3.58 -17.94 -7.35
N ARG A 283 -2.92 -19.10 -7.30
CA ARG A 283 -1.83 -19.37 -6.36
C ARG A 283 -0.68 -18.39 -6.56
N ASP A 284 -0.28 -18.17 -7.80
CA ASP A 284 0.87 -17.33 -8.11
C ASP A 284 0.56 -15.84 -7.85
N LEU A 285 -0.65 -15.38 -8.18
CA LEU A 285 -1.14 -14.04 -7.86
C LEU A 285 -1.21 -13.80 -6.35
N LEU A 286 -1.80 -14.73 -5.59
CA LEU A 286 -1.87 -14.61 -4.14
C LEU A 286 -0.47 -14.60 -3.51
N ALA A 287 0.46 -15.42 -4.01
CA ALA A 287 1.84 -15.44 -3.54
C ALA A 287 2.58 -14.12 -3.78
N ILE A 288 2.35 -13.46 -4.92
CA ILE A 288 2.91 -12.13 -5.22
C ILE A 288 2.36 -11.09 -4.24
N LEU A 289 1.03 -11.05 -4.09
CA LEU A 289 0.36 -10.12 -3.18
C LEU A 289 0.82 -10.33 -1.73
N ALA A 290 0.88 -11.58 -1.27
CA ALA A 290 1.28 -11.93 0.10
C ALA A 290 2.71 -11.45 0.41
N ARG A 291 3.66 -11.63 -0.51
CA ARG A 291 5.04 -11.13 -0.31
C ARG A 291 5.10 -9.62 -0.17
N GLN A 292 4.33 -8.88 -0.98
CA GLN A 292 4.28 -7.42 -0.89
C GLN A 292 3.59 -6.96 0.40
N ALA A 293 2.49 -7.60 0.77
CA ALA A 293 1.76 -7.28 1.98
C ALA A 293 2.56 -7.61 3.25
N ALA A 294 3.39 -8.66 3.24
CA ALA A 294 4.28 -8.99 4.35
C ALA A 294 5.23 -7.83 4.71
N VAL A 295 5.68 -7.04 3.72
CA VAL A 295 6.49 -5.83 3.96
C VAL A 295 5.67 -4.76 4.68
N GLY A 296 4.44 -4.49 4.22
CA GLY A 296 3.55 -3.53 4.88
C GLY A 296 3.17 -3.95 6.30
N ILE A 297 2.93 -5.25 6.51
CA ILE A 297 2.67 -5.82 7.83
C ILE A 297 3.88 -5.64 8.75
N ASP A 298 5.11 -5.94 8.29
CA ASP A 298 6.31 -5.77 9.12
C ASP A 298 6.53 -4.30 9.47
N ASN A 299 6.28 -3.38 8.54
CA ASN A 299 6.35 -1.95 8.79
C ASN A 299 5.34 -1.49 9.85
N ALA A 300 4.08 -1.90 9.72
CA ALA A 300 3.03 -1.57 10.70
C ALA A 300 3.36 -2.14 12.09
N LEU A 301 3.81 -3.40 12.16
CA LEU A 301 4.23 -4.04 13.42
C LEU A 301 5.43 -3.34 14.06
N ASN A 302 6.45 -2.99 13.27
CA ASN A 302 7.63 -2.30 13.79
C ASN A 302 7.28 -0.88 14.26
N HIS A 303 6.37 -0.20 13.57
CA HIS A 303 5.86 1.10 13.99
C HIS A 303 5.13 1.00 15.34
N GLU A 304 4.21 0.05 15.49
CA GLU A 304 3.47 -0.18 16.73
C GLU A 304 4.40 -0.58 17.89
N ARG A 305 5.35 -1.50 17.65
CA ARG A 305 6.35 -1.89 18.65
C ARG A 305 7.20 -0.71 19.11
N SER A 306 7.58 0.18 18.19
CA SER A 306 8.34 1.38 18.53
C SER A 306 7.57 2.30 19.46
N ILE A 307 6.28 2.55 19.18
CA ILE A 307 5.39 3.37 20.02
C ILE A 307 5.21 2.74 21.40
N ASN A 308 4.95 1.43 21.46
CA ASN A 308 4.76 0.72 22.72
C ASN A 308 6.04 0.68 23.55
N PHE A 309 7.19 0.42 22.91
CA PHE A 309 8.49 0.47 23.58
C PHE A 309 8.78 1.85 24.17
N PHE A 310 8.54 2.90 23.39
CA PHE A 310 8.68 4.29 23.84
C PHE A 310 7.82 4.55 25.09
N THR A 311 6.54 4.19 25.03
CA THR A 311 5.56 4.44 26.09
C THR A 311 5.92 3.69 27.37
N HIS A 312 6.13 2.37 27.28
CA HIS A 312 6.49 1.55 28.45
C HIS A 312 7.84 1.96 29.07
N THR A 313 8.84 2.30 28.25
CA THR A 313 10.13 2.78 28.78
C THR A 313 9.97 4.11 29.52
N SER A 314 9.13 5.02 28.99
CA SER A 314 8.82 6.28 29.66
C SER A 314 8.12 6.06 31.00
N ASP A 315 7.13 5.17 31.05
CA ASP A 315 6.41 4.82 32.29
C ASP A 315 7.36 4.24 33.36
N ILE A 316 8.31 3.39 32.95
CA ILE A 316 9.34 2.85 33.83
C ILE A 316 10.24 3.97 34.38
N LEU A 317 10.70 4.90 33.54
CA LEU A 317 11.53 6.02 33.99
C LEU A 317 10.77 6.97 34.94
N VAL A 318 9.52 7.31 34.62
CA VAL A 318 8.67 8.14 35.48
C VAL A 318 8.45 7.46 36.82
N SER A 319 8.14 6.15 36.80
CA SER A 319 7.96 5.37 38.03
C SER A 319 9.25 5.30 38.85
N PHE A 320 10.42 5.23 38.21
CA PHE A 320 11.72 5.29 38.90
C PHE A 320 11.96 6.66 39.55
N LEU A 321 11.64 7.74 38.83
CA LEU A 321 11.75 9.11 39.36
C LEU A 321 10.87 9.35 40.58
N GLU A 322 9.62 8.88 40.53
CA GLU A 322 8.66 8.99 41.63
C GLU A 322 9.15 8.22 42.88
N ASN A 323 9.85 7.10 42.71
CA ASN A 323 10.36 6.28 43.81
C ASN A 323 11.66 6.80 44.43
N MET A 324 12.46 7.58 43.71
CA MET A 324 13.75 8.05 44.22
C MET A 324 13.65 9.20 45.25
N ASP A 325 12.44 9.64 45.62
CA ASP A 325 12.22 10.73 46.60
C ASP A 325 12.89 12.06 46.15
N VAL A 326 13.23 12.15 44.85
CA VAL A 326 13.77 13.35 44.19
C VAL A 326 12.64 14.35 43.91
N PHE A 327 11.40 13.85 43.86
CA PHE A 327 10.17 14.61 43.59
C PHE A 327 9.04 14.20 44.51
N TYR A 328 8.07 15.11 44.67
CA TYR A 328 6.78 14.74 45.22
C TYR A 328 6.06 13.78 44.25
N PRO A 329 5.49 12.67 44.73
CA PRO A 329 4.73 11.75 43.90
C PRO A 329 3.69 12.49 43.05
N GLY A 330 3.62 12.17 41.76
CA GLY A 330 2.62 12.71 40.84
C GLY A 330 2.94 14.09 40.21
N HIS A 331 4.02 14.78 40.61
CA HIS A 331 4.41 16.08 40.03
C HIS A 331 4.58 16.02 38.50
N SER A 332 5.44 15.14 38.00
CA SER A 332 5.71 15.02 36.56
C SER A 332 4.44 14.74 35.74
N ARG A 333 3.54 13.91 36.28
CA ARG A 333 2.26 13.59 35.63
C ARG A 333 1.32 14.79 35.59
N ALA A 334 1.27 15.57 36.67
CA ALA A 334 0.46 16.78 36.73
C ALA A 334 0.98 17.85 35.77
N VAL A 335 2.30 18.07 35.70
CA VAL A 335 2.92 18.97 34.73
C VAL A 335 2.59 18.55 33.30
N ALA A 336 2.66 17.25 32.99
CA ALA A 336 2.29 16.72 31.68
C ALA A 336 0.81 16.95 31.35
N ALA A 337 -0.10 16.71 32.29
CA ALA A 337 -1.53 16.95 32.12
C ALA A 337 -1.85 18.44 31.89
N LEU A 338 -1.23 19.32 32.69
CA LEU A 338 -1.37 20.78 32.56
C LEU A 338 -0.81 21.29 31.23
N ALA A 339 0.34 20.77 30.79
CA ALA A 339 0.93 21.11 29.49
C ALA A 339 -0.01 20.71 28.34
N ASP A 340 -0.57 19.50 28.40
CA ASP A 340 -1.46 18.94 27.36
C ASP A 340 -2.73 19.76 27.13
N MET A 341 -3.25 20.42 28.17
CA MET A 341 -4.41 21.31 28.04
C MET A 341 -4.16 22.44 27.03
N VAL A 342 -2.93 22.98 27.03
CA VAL A 342 -2.58 24.15 26.20
C VAL A 342 -2.14 23.75 24.80
N THR A 343 -1.52 22.57 24.64
CA THR A 343 -0.94 22.15 23.35
C THR A 343 -1.96 22.10 22.21
N ARG A 344 -3.21 21.71 22.49
CA ARG A 344 -4.29 21.67 21.49
C ARG A 344 -4.65 23.07 20.96
N ARG A 345 -4.80 24.07 21.82
CA ARG A 345 -5.10 25.45 21.41
C ARG A 345 -3.95 26.15 20.71
N LEU A 346 -2.73 25.69 20.93
CA LEU A 346 -1.56 26.16 20.18
C LEU A 346 -1.54 25.65 18.73
N GLY A 347 -2.42 24.71 18.37
CA GLY A 347 -2.47 24.12 17.02
C GLY A 347 -1.33 23.14 16.75
N LEU A 348 -0.72 22.57 17.80
CA LEU A 348 0.32 21.56 17.65
C LEU A 348 -0.27 20.26 17.10
N GLY A 349 0.41 19.63 16.14
CA GLY A 349 0.05 18.31 15.63
C GLY A 349 0.26 17.21 16.68
N ASP A 350 -0.35 16.04 16.49
CA ASP A 350 -0.32 14.98 17.51
C ASP A 350 1.09 14.54 17.91
N ASP A 351 2.03 14.49 16.97
CA ASP A 351 3.43 14.14 17.24
C ASP A 351 4.10 15.17 18.15
N GLN A 352 3.95 16.46 17.83
CA GLN A 352 4.46 17.55 18.65
C GLN A 352 3.84 17.56 20.04
N ARG A 353 2.54 17.29 20.14
CA ARG A 353 1.84 17.18 21.43
C ARG A 353 2.41 16.04 22.28
N ARG A 354 2.63 14.86 21.67
CA ARG A 354 3.28 13.73 22.35
C ARG A 354 4.69 14.10 22.83
N HIS A 355 5.48 14.80 22.03
CA HIS A 355 6.81 15.25 22.45
C HIS A 355 6.76 16.19 23.66
N VAL A 356 5.80 17.12 23.70
CA VAL A 356 5.60 18.00 24.88
C VAL A 356 5.18 17.19 26.10
N HIS A 357 4.24 16.25 25.94
CA HIS A 357 3.79 15.38 27.03
C HIS A 357 4.95 14.60 27.65
N PHE A 358 5.77 13.93 26.84
CA PHE A 358 6.90 13.15 27.35
C PHE A 358 8.05 14.01 27.86
N ALA A 359 8.30 15.17 27.24
CA ALA A 359 9.25 16.13 27.77
C ALA A 359 8.82 16.64 29.15
N ALA A 360 7.52 16.89 29.36
CA ALA A 360 6.98 17.26 30.66
C ALA A 360 7.13 16.14 31.70
N LEU A 361 6.90 14.88 31.33
CA LEU A 361 7.10 13.74 32.24
C LEU A 361 8.55 13.58 32.69
N LEU A 362 9.50 13.88 31.81
CA LEU A 362 10.93 13.64 32.02
C LEU A 362 11.75 14.92 32.25
N HIS A 363 11.12 16.10 32.34
CA HIS A 363 11.83 17.39 32.33
C HIS A 363 12.90 17.49 33.41
N ASP A 364 12.63 16.90 34.56
CA ASP A 364 13.49 16.93 35.73
C ASP A 364 14.36 15.67 35.92
N ILE A 365 14.40 14.74 34.96
CA ILE A 365 15.15 13.46 35.06
C ILE A 365 16.63 13.66 35.46
N GLY A 366 17.22 14.79 35.06
CA GLY A 366 18.61 15.12 35.39
C GLY A 366 18.90 15.32 36.87
N LYS A 367 17.88 15.56 37.72
CA LYS A 367 18.07 15.70 39.17
C LYS A 367 18.56 14.41 39.82
N VAL A 368 18.40 13.25 39.18
CA VAL A 368 19.01 11.96 39.60
C VAL A 368 20.54 12.04 39.70
N LEU A 369 21.17 12.95 38.95
CA LEU A 369 22.61 13.17 38.95
C LEU A 369 23.06 14.31 39.88
N VAL A 370 22.12 14.98 40.55
CA VAL A 370 22.42 16.02 41.55
C VAL A 370 22.63 15.38 42.91
N ASP A 371 23.59 15.88 43.69
CA ASP A 371 23.89 15.36 45.02
C ASP A 371 22.61 15.34 45.92
N PRO A 372 22.25 14.18 46.51
CA PRO A 372 21.09 14.08 47.41
C PRO A 372 21.09 15.08 48.56
N ALA A 373 22.27 15.52 49.03
CA ALA A 373 22.39 16.54 50.07
C ALA A 373 21.88 17.91 49.58
N VAL A 374 22.06 18.24 48.30
CA VAL A 374 21.55 19.47 47.69
C VAL A 374 20.03 19.39 47.51
N LEU A 375 19.52 18.22 47.09
CA LEU A 375 18.07 17.99 46.89
C LEU A 375 17.27 18.10 48.20
N LYS A 376 17.87 17.67 49.32
CA LYS A 376 17.22 17.64 50.65
C LYS A 376 17.54 18.84 51.55
N ALA A 377 18.27 19.83 51.04
CA ALA A 377 18.68 20.97 51.85
C ALA A 377 17.51 21.93 52.12
N GLU A 378 17.31 22.32 53.38
CA GLU A 378 16.35 23.38 53.75
C GLU A 378 16.77 24.75 53.19
N THR A 379 18.07 24.96 52.97
CA THR A 379 18.62 26.18 52.36
C THR A 379 19.66 25.79 51.32
N ILE A 380 19.41 26.17 50.06
CA ILE A 380 20.29 25.85 48.94
C ILE A 380 21.45 26.86 48.91
N THR A 381 22.69 26.37 49.00
CA THR A 381 23.90 27.20 48.84
C THR A 381 24.07 27.66 47.39
N GLU A 382 24.92 28.64 47.12
CA GLU A 382 25.17 29.08 45.74
C GLU A 382 25.73 27.94 44.86
N ASP A 383 26.60 27.10 45.42
CA ASP A 383 27.10 25.90 44.74
C ASP A 383 25.99 24.87 44.51
N GLY A 384 25.11 24.66 45.50
CA GLY A 384 23.93 23.80 45.35
C GLY A 384 22.97 24.33 44.28
N ARG A 385 22.82 25.66 44.18
CA ARG A 385 21.99 26.31 43.16
C ARG A 385 22.57 26.10 41.77
N ARG A 386 23.89 26.23 41.61
CA ARG A 386 24.59 25.91 40.36
C ARG A 386 24.41 24.45 39.97
N ALA A 387 24.62 23.52 40.90
CA ALA A 387 24.41 22.10 40.67
C ALA A 387 22.97 21.78 40.24
N MET A 388 21.97 22.43 40.88
CA MET A 388 20.58 22.30 40.47
C MET A 388 20.34 22.83 39.05
N GLN A 389 20.94 23.95 38.67
CA GLN A 389 20.77 24.54 37.33
C GLN A 389 21.38 23.70 36.20
N GLU A 390 22.23 22.71 36.51
CA GLU A 390 22.79 21.79 35.52
C GLU A 390 21.82 20.67 35.13
N HIS A 391 20.76 20.41 35.91
CA HIS A 391 19.89 19.25 35.66
C HIS A 391 19.22 19.22 34.27
N PRO A 392 18.87 20.33 33.58
CA PRO A 392 18.34 20.24 32.23
C PRO A 392 19.38 19.69 31.24
N ALA A 393 20.65 20.09 31.42
CA ALA A 393 21.77 19.60 30.61
C ALA A 393 22.12 18.15 30.96
N LEU A 394 22.12 17.79 32.24
CA LEU A 394 22.34 16.42 32.71
C LEU A 394 21.24 15.47 32.25
N GLY A 395 19.98 15.91 32.28
CA GLY A 395 18.83 15.14 31.81
C GLY A 395 18.92 14.88 30.31
N MET A 396 19.26 15.92 29.52
CA MET A 396 19.56 15.74 28.10
C MET A 396 20.69 14.73 27.88
N GLN A 397 21.81 14.81 28.62
CA GLN A 397 22.93 13.89 28.49
C GLN A 397 22.55 12.44 28.82
N LEU A 398 21.73 12.24 29.85
CA LEU A 398 21.26 10.92 30.28
C LEU A 398 20.37 10.26 29.21
N LEU A 399 19.49 11.05 28.58
CA LEU A 399 18.52 10.56 27.60
C LEU A 399 19.08 10.53 26.16
N LYS A 400 20.15 11.27 25.87
CA LYS A 400 20.78 11.35 24.53
C LYS A 400 21.09 10.00 23.87
N PRO A 401 21.52 8.93 24.58
CA PRO A 401 21.75 7.63 23.97
C PRO A 401 20.49 6.95 23.40
N ILE A 402 19.29 7.37 23.82
CA ILE A 402 18.03 6.79 23.38
C ILE A 402 17.52 7.62 22.20
N THR A 403 17.79 7.13 20.98
CA THR A 403 17.49 7.84 19.72
C THR A 403 16.02 8.18 19.54
N LEU A 404 15.11 7.38 20.11
CA LEU A 404 13.67 7.62 20.09
C LEU A 404 13.27 8.95 20.78
N TRP A 405 14.11 9.54 21.63
CA TRP A 405 13.83 10.78 22.35
C TRP A 405 14.47 12.03 21.75
N GLU A 406 15.10 11.95 20.57
CA GLU A 406 15.83 13.06 19.97
C GLU A 406 15.00 14.36 19.90
N ASP A 407 13.71 14.27 19.54
CA ASP A 407 12.80 15.41 19.46
C ASP A 407 12.30 15.93 20.83
N VAL A 408 12.47 15.14 21.89
CA VAL A 408 12.10 15.47 23.28
C VAL A 408 13.24 16.20 23.99
N LEU A 409 14.50 15.88 23.65
CA LEU A 409 15.70 16.43 24.31
C LEU A 409 15.76 17.96 24.33
N PRO A 410 15.46 18.70 23.24
CA PRO A 410 15.53 20.17 23.26
C PRO A 410 14.50 20.78 24.22
N LEU A 411 13.36 20.11 24.43
CA LEU A 411 12.30 20.58 25.30
C LEU A 411 12.72 20.42 26.76
N ILE A 412 13.28 19.25 27.11
CA ILE A 412 13.88 18.98 28.43
C ILE A 412 15.06 19.92 28.68
N HIS A 413 15.92 20.16 27.70
CA HIS A 413 17.07 21.02 27.91
C HIS A 413 16.68 22.49 28.16
N ALA A 414 15.59 22.96 27.57
CA ALA A 414 15.19 24.37 27.57
C ALA A 414 14.03 24.71 28.51
N HIS A 415 13.51 23.77 29.31
CA HIS A 415 12.30 24.00 30.12
C HIS A 415 12.46 25.07 31.23
N HIS A 416 13.69 25.46 31.56
CA HIS A 416 14.00 26.59 32.45
C HIS A 416 14.51 27.84 31.73
N GLU A 417 14.47 27.86 30.40
CA GLU A 417 14.67 29.09 29.64
C GLU A 417 13.50 30.04 29.88
N ARG A 418 13.80 31.35 29.90
CA ARG A 418 12.82 32.39 30.19
C ARG A 418 12.57 33.21 28.93
N TRP A 419 11.35 33.70 28.78
CA TRP A 419 10.99 34.56 27.65
C TRP A 419 11.93 35.78 27.50
N ASP A 420 12.40 36.34 28.61
CA ASP A 420 13.32 37.48 28.70
C ASP A 420 14.82 37.14 28.52
N GLY A 421 15.18 35.89 28.26
CA GLY A 421 16.58 35.46 28.08
C GLY A 421 17.39 35.32 29.37
N LYS A 422 16.79 35.55 30.54
CA LYS A 422 17.48 35.40 31.84
C LYS A 422 17.42 33.98 32.39
N GLY A 423 16.93 33.05 31.58
CA GLY A 423 16.83 31.63 31.92
C GLY A 423 18.17 30.90 31.73
N TYR A 424 18.10 29.59 31.83
CA TYR A 424 19.23 28.69 31.70
C TYR A 424 18.77 27.42 30.97
N PRO A 425 19.68 26.63 30.37
CA PRO A 425 21.15 26.72 30.42
C PRO A 425 21.81 27.59 29.33
N ARG A 426 21.11 27.99 28.26
CA ARG A 426 21.69 28.74 27.13
C ARG A 426 21.31 30.21 27.11
N GLY A 427 20.28 30.63 27.84
CA GLY A 427 19.80 32.03 27.86
C GLY A 427 19.06 32.39 26.57
N LEU A 428 18.26 31.46 26.06
CA LEU A 428 17.46 31.65 24.84
C LEU A 428 16.35 32.70 25.08
N THR A 429 16.03 33.51 24.07
CA THR A 429 15.03 34.58 24.19
C THR A 429 13.80 34.34 23.32
N GLY A 430 12.61 34.67 23.86
CA GLY A 430 11.36 34.65 23.11
C GLY A 430 11.09 33.33 22.37
N GLU A 431 11.01 33.40 21.04
CA GLU A 431 10.71 32.25 20.18
C GLU A 431 11.91 31.33 19.92
N GLU A 432 13.13 31.71 20.31
CA GLU A 432 14.29 30.81 20.29
C GLU A 432 14.10 29.65 21.27
N VAL A 433 13.31 29.86 22.33
CA VAL A 433 12.88 28.79 23.23
C VAL A 433 11.87 27.90 22.50
N PRO A 434 12.11 26.57 22.40
CA PRO A 434 11.15 25.66 21.79
C PRO A 434 9.76 25.83 22.41
N VAL A 435 8.72 25.85 21.57
CA VAL A 435 7.33 26.08 22.04
C VAL A 435 6.93 25.08 23.13
N GLY A 436 7.37 23.82 23.02
CA GLY A 436 7.15 22.80 24.04
C GLY A 436 7.78 23.13 25.39
N ALA A 437 9.03 23.60 25.40
CA ALA A 437 9.71 24.04 26.62
C ALA A 437 9.00 25.23 27.28
N ARG A 438 8.50 26.19 26.49
CA ARG A 438 7.71 27.31 27.03
C ARG A 438 6.39 26.87 27.67
N VAL A 439 5.74 25.83 27.10
CA VAL A 439 4.54 25.23 27.70
C VAL A 439 4.88 24.55 29.02
N ILE A 440 5.95 23.73 29.04
CA ILE A 440 6.40 23.02 30.24
C ILE A 440 6.75 24.01 31.35
N ALA A 441 7.47 25.09 31.04
CA ALA A 441 7.84 26.12 32.02
C ALA A 441 6.63 26.74 32.73
N VAL A 442 5.51 26.96 32.00
CA VAL A 442 4.27 27.48 32.58
C VAL A 442 3.57 26.43 33.45
N ALA A 443 3.49 25.20 32.97
CA ALA A 443 2.85 24.09 33.67
C ALA A 443 3.59 23.71 34.96
N ASP A 444 4.92 23.62 34.90
CA ASP A 444 5.81 23.33 36.03
C ASP A 444 5.70 24.41 37.12
N ALA A 445 5.84 25.69 36.73
CA ALA A 445 5.69 26.79 37.68
C ALA A 445 4.31 26.83 38.33
N PHE A 446 3.25 26.52 37.59
CA PHE A 446 1.91 26.46 38.14
C PHE A 446 1.77 25.33 39.17
N ASP A 447 2.15 24.10 38.81
CA ASP A 447 2.09 22.95 39.69
C ASP A 447 2.91 23.18 40.98
N ALA A 448 4.14 23.68 40.83
CA ALA A 448 5.02 24.00 41.96
C ALA A 448 4.44 25.06 42.91
N MET A 449 3.61 25.99 42.41
CA MET A 449 2.96 27.01 43.24
C MET A 449 1.72 26.50 43.98
N THR A 450 0.98 25.58 43.38
CA THR A 450 -0.36 25.18 43.87
C THR A 450 -0.40 23.83 44.58
N ARG A 451 0.58 22.95 44.32
CA ARG A 451 0.61 21.59 44.87
C ARG A 451 0.77 21.59 46.38
N SER A 452 -0.06 20.82 47.08
CA SER A 452 0.00 20.69 48.54
C SER A 452 1.16 19.82 49.04
N THR A 453 2.26 20.42 49.49
CA THR A 453 3.37 19.76 50.22
C THR A 453 3.22 19.86 51.76
N PRO A 454 3.69 18.87 52.54
CA PRO A 454 3.44 18.84 54.00
C PRO A 454 4.13 19.94 54.81
N HIS A 455 5.05 20.72 54.21
CA HIS A 455 5.90 21.72 54.90
C HIS A 455 5.77 23.13 54.31
N GLY A 456 4.94 23.34 53.29
CA GLY A 456 4.85 24.61 52.54
C GLY A 456 3.52 25.35 52.68
N HIS A 457 3.55 26.67 52.51
CA HIS A 457 2.36 27.47 52.22
C HIS A 457 2.04 27.35 50.73
N HIS A 458 0.88 26.78 50.40
CA HIS A 458 0.44 26.60 49.00
C HIS A 458 -0.44 27.73 48.56
N ARG A 459 -0.23 28.16 47.32
CA ARG A 459 -1.11 29.16 46.71
C ARG A 459 -2.37 28.46 46.22
N THR A 460 -3.49 29.16 46.32
CA THR A 460 -4.71 28.75 45.61
C THR A 460 -4.48 28.77 44.10
N PRO A 461 -5.21 27.97 43.31
CA PRO A 461 -5.16 28.02 41.84
C PRO A 461 -5.29 29.45 41.30
N GLU A 462 -6.20 30.27 41.87
CA GLU A 462 -6.39 31.66 41.48
C GLU A 462 -5.15 32.53 41.70
N GLN A 463 -4.45 32.31 42.83
CA GLN A 463 -3.19 32.99 43.13
C GLN A 463 -2.07 32.53 42.19
N GLY A 464 -2.01 31.23 41.85
CA GLY A 464 -1.09 30.70 40.84
C GLY A 464 -1.31 31.32 39.46
N LEU A 465 -2.57 31.39 39.01
CA LEU A 465 -2.94 32.02 37.75
C LEU A 465 -2.64 33.53 37.73
N ALA A 466 -2.80 34.22 38.87
CA ALA A 466 -2.45 35.63 39.00
C ALA A 466 -0.94 35.85 38.89
N GLU A 467 -0.13 34.98 39.50
CA GLU A 467 1.34 35.03 39.41
C GLU A 467 1.81 34.82 37.96
N LEU A 468 1.29 33.79 37.28
CA LEU A 468 1.64 33.53 35.87
C LEU A 468 1.40 34.76 34.98
N LYS A 469 0.28 35.46 35.19
CA LYS A 469 -0.05 36.70 34.47
C LYS A 469 0.91 37.84 34.82
N ALA A 470 1.31 37.97 36.08
CA ALA A 470 2.24 39.02 36.51
C ALA A 470 3.62 38.88 35.85
N PHE A 471 4.05 37.65 35.57
CA PHE A 471 5.33 37.36 34.90
C PHE A 471 5.21 37.04 33.40
N ALA A 472 4.04 37.26 32.80
CA ALA A 472 3.85 37.12 31.36
C ALA A 472 4.69 38.16 30.58
N GLY A 473 5.39 37.73 29.53
CA GLY A 473 6.31 38.57 28.76
C GLY A 473 7.66 38.82 29.44
N THR A 474 7.91 38.25 30.62
CA THR A 474 9.23 38.24 31.27
C THR A 474 9.70 36.82 31.49
N GLN A 475 9.18 36.11 32.49
CA GLN A 475 9.50 34.70 32.71
C GLN A 475 8.84 33.82 31.68
N PHE A 476 7.55 34.07 31.41
CA PHE A 476 6.71 33.19 30.63
C PHE A 476 6.30 33.81 29.31
N ASP A 477 6.08 32.96 28.30
CA ASP A 477 5.48 33.38 27.04
C ASP A 477 4.05 33.91 27.29
N PRO A 478 3.76 35.18 26.92
CA PRO A 478 2.47 35.80 27.20
C PRO A 478 1.30 35.12 26.47
N LYS A 479 1.53 34.56 25.28
CA LYS A 479 0.50 33.84 24.51
C LYS A 479 0.15 32.53 25.22
N ILE A 480 1.16 31.79 25.69
CA ILE A 480 0.94 30.52 26.39
C ILE A 480 0.24 30.75 27.74
N VAL A 481 0.66 31.76 28.51
CA VAL A 481 -0.03 32.12 29.77
C VAL A 481 -1.50 32.46 29.52
N SER A 482 -1.79 33.25 28.49
CA SER A 482 -3.17 33.59 28.14
C SER A 482 -4.01 32.35 27.83
N LEU A 483 -3.46 31.41 27.06
CA LEU A 483 -4.14 30.16 26.72
C LEU A 483 -4.30 29.24 27.93
N PHE A 484 -3.26 29.10 28.75
CA PHE A 484 -3.26 28.30 29.97
C PHE A 484 -4.35 28.76 30.94
N VAL A 485 -4.43 30.07 31.21
CA VAL A 485 -5.45 30.65 32.09
C VAL A 485 -6.86 30.37 31.56
N ALA A 486 -7.07 30.49 30.25
CA ALA A 486 -8.37 30.26 29.64
C ALA A 486 -8.78 28.78 29.76
N GLU A 487 -7.89 27.86 29.44
CA GLU A 487 -8.13 26.41 29.53
C GLU A 487 -8.32 25.93 30.97
N TYR A 488 -7.48 26.39 31.90
CA TYR A 488 -7.58 26.01 33.31
C TYR A 488 -8.92 26.42 33.93
N ARG A 489 -9.45 27.59 33.58
CA ARG A 489 -10.77 28.03 34.05
C ARG A 489 -11.93 27.26 33.44
N GLU A 490 -11.76 26.74 32.24
CA GLU A 490 -12.81 25.99 31.53
C GLU A 490 -12.82 24.51 31.97
N ARG A 491 -11.65 23.94 32.30
CA ARG A 491 -11.45 22.48 32.42
C ARG A 491 -10.60 22.04 33.62
N GLY A 492 -10.21 22.95 34.50
CA GLY A 492 -9.37 22.63 35.67
C GLY A 492 -9.95 21.53 36.56
N ASP A 493 -11.28 21.50 36.70
CA ASP A 493 -12.00 20.49 37.48
C ASP A 493 -11.97 19.07 36.86
N GLN A 494 -11.50 18.93 35.61
CA GLN A 494 -11.40 17.65 34.88
C GLN A 494 -9.99 17.04 34.96
N LEU A 495 -9.04 17.73 35.59
CA LEU A 495 -7.70 17.20 35.81
C LEU A 495 -7.77 16.03 36.82
N PRO A 496 -6.90 15.01 36.68
CA PRO A 496 -6.82 13.93 37.66
C PRO A 496 -6.54 14.51 39.06
N PRO A 497 -7.22 14.00 40.12
CA PRO A 497 -6.95 14.45 41.48
C PRO A 497 -5.49 14.15 41.89
N GLU A 498 -4.94 15.02 42.74
CA GLU A 498 -3.55 14.94 43.27
C GLU A 498 -3.19 13.57 43.87
#